data_AF-A0A0X3P0C2-F1
#
_entry.id   AF-A0A0X3P0C2-F1
#
_cell.length_a   1.000
_cell.length_b   1.000
_cell.length_c   1.000
_cell.angle_alpha   90.00
_cell.angle_beta   90.00
_cell.angle_gamma   90.00
#
_symmetry.space_group_name_H-M   'P 1'
#
loop_
_entity.id
_entity.type
_entity.pdbx_description
1 polymer ?
#
loop_
_entity_poly.entity_id
_entity_poly.type
_entity_poly.pdbx_seq_one_letter_code
_entity_poly.pdbx_strand_id
1 'polypeptide(L)'
;MTKHAQLEFPVIFDHATNLGGCFETVFIILFQLAFKMKLFGEKKDPREKVRELQRKMRREEMKLDREINAIQQKSKQYEVEVKRYAKTNNMEAAKLLARQIVASRKAVNRLYSAKAELQTVCMGLDHQVAVIRMSGAMKSSTDVMKSMSKLIRMPELNATMRDLSKEMMKMGIMEEMIDEGIDSALGQSEEMDEVAQEEVDKILFDITQGAMGKAPEAVTDTLPAGYVPSAAKATTPAAVDTDDDDDLDAMRARLDALRG
;
A
#
# COMPACT_ATOMS: atom_id res chain seq x y z
N MET A 1 12.15 19.22 -21.05
CA MET A 1 13.20 19.69 -21.98
C MET A 1 13.96 18.48 -22.51
N THR A 2 13.46 17.96 -23.62
CA THR A 2 14.00 16.84 -24.40
C THR A 2 15.30 17.30 -25.06
N LYS A 3 16.45 16.81 -24.59
CA LYS A 3 17.72 17.00 -25.30
C LYS A 3 17.72 16.10 -26.53
N HIS A 4 17.86 16.75 -27.68
CA HIS A 4 17.95 16.21 -29.02
C HIS A 4 19.02 15.12 -29.10
N ALA A 5 18.63 13.92 -29.53
CA ALA A 5 19.57 12.95 -30.08
C ALA A 5 19.98 13.45 -31.47
N GLN A 6 21.19 13.99 -31.57
CA GLN A 6 21.86 14.26 -32.84
C GLN A 6 22.10 12.93 -33.55
N LEU A 7 21.38 12.71 -34.65
CA LEU A 7 21.67 11.66 -35.60
C LEU A 7 22.63 12.26 -36.63
N GLU A 8 23.93 12.00 -36.44
CA GLU A 8 24.93 12.25 -37.48
C GLU A 8 24.65 11.31 -38.66
N PHE A 9 24.08 11.86 -39.72
CA PHE A 9 24.06 11.22 -41.03
C PHE A 9 25.39 11.51 -41.72
N PRO A 10 26.15 10.49 -42.20
CA PRO A 10 27.34 10.76 -42.98
C PRO A 10 26.93 11.44 -44.29
N VAL A 11 27.53 12.61 -44.52
CA VAL A 11 27.50 13.35 -45.77
C VAL A 11 28.20 12.51 -46.84
N ILE A 12 27.43 11.70 -47.56
CA ILE A 12 27.87 11.08 -48.82
C ILE A 12 26.78 11.33 -49.85
N PHE A 13 26.67 12.58 -50.27
CA PHE A 13 25.96 12.94 -51.49
C PHE A 13 26.71 14.10 -52.14
N ASP A 14 27.90 13.78 -52.66
CA ASP A 14 28.52 14.63 -53.66
C ASP A 14 28.95 13.77 -54.85
N HIS A 15 28.62 14.28 -56.04
CA HIS A 15 28.88 13.75 -57.37
C HIS A 15 28.20 12.45 -57.83
N ALA A 16 27.01 12.59 -58.44
CA ALA A 16 26.59 11.79 -59.60
C ALA A 16 25.43 12.47 -60.36
N THR A 17 25.72 13.52 -61.11
CA THR A 17 24.88 13.94 -62.24
C THR A 17 24.97 12.87 -63.34
N ASN A 18 23.81 12.48 -63.88
CA ASN A 18 23.58 11.58 -65.03
C ASN A 18 23.76 10.07 -64.78
N LEU A 19 22.71 9.39 -64.29
CA LEU A 19 22.21 8.10 -64.83
C LEU A 19 20.92 7.68 -64.10
N GLY A 20 19.77 7.83 -64.79
CA GLY A 20 18.55 7.04 -64.60
C GLY A 20 17.75 7.20 -63.30
N GLY A 21 16.53 7.74 -63.42
CA GLY A 21 15.51 7.89 -62.34
C GLY A 21 15.00 6.60 -61.68
N CYS A 22 15.73 5.49 -61.78
CA CYS A 22 15.43 4.22 -61.13
C CYS A 22 16.06 4.09 -59.73
N PHE A 23 17.14 4.79 -59.41
CA PHE A 23 17.78 4.66 -58.08
C PHE A 23 17.10 5.49 -56.99
N GLU A 24 16.62 6.69 -57.35
CA GLU A 24 15.95 7.60 -56.41
C GLU A 24 14.55 7.10 -56.03
N THR A 25 13.84 6.47 -56.97
CA THR A 25 12.56 5.81 -56.73
C THR A 25 12.71 4.58 -55.84
N VAL A 26 13.77 3.77 -56.03
CA VAL A 26 14.07 2.62 -55.15
C VAL A 26 14.42 3.10 -53.73
N PHE A 27 15.15 4.20 -53.57
CA PHE A 27 15.46 4.76 -52.25
C PHE A 27 14.21 5.33 -51.56
N ILE A 28 13.33 6.04 -52.26
CA ILE A 28 12.05 6.52 -51.73
C ILE A 28 11.11 5.36 -51.39
N ILE A 29 11.07 4.30 -52.22
CA ILE A 29 10.27 3.10 -51.95
C ILE A 29 10.84 2.33 -50.76
N LEU A 30 12.15 2.16 -50.64
CA LEU A 30 12.78 1.52 -49.47
C LEU A 30 12.60 2.34 -48.20
N PHE A 31 12.67 3.67 -48.28
CA PHE A 31 12.41 4.56 -47.16
C PHE A 31 10.91 4.56 -46.78
N GLN A 32 9.99 4.54 -47.74
CA GLN A 32 8.56 4.37 -47.47
C GLN A 32 8.23 2.97 -46.95
N LEU A 33 8.87 1.91 -47.42
CA LEU A 33 8.66 0.54 -46.92
C LEU A 33 9.21 0.41 -45.50
N ALA A 34 10.39 0.97 -45.23
CA ALA A 34 10.98 1.01 -43.88
C ALA A 34 10.14 1.86 -42.91
N PHE A 35 9.61 3.01 -43.36
CA PHE A 35 8.70 3.83 -42.59
C PHE A 35 7.35 3.13 -42.35
N LYS A 36 6.80 2.46 -43.37
CA LYS A 36 5.54 1.70 -43.30
C LYS A 36 5.66 0.44 -42.45
N MET A 37 6.79 -0.26 -42.47
CA MET A 37 7.07 -1.38 -41.54
C MET A 37 7.21 -0.92 -40.09
N LYS A 38 7.71 0.30 -39.85
CA LYS A 38 7.77 0.91 -38.51
C LYS A 38 6.43 1.47 -38.03
N LEU A 39 5.46 1.66 -38.94
CA LEU A 39 4.14 2.23 -38.66
C LEU A 39 3.00 1.19 -38.63
N PHE A 40 3.16 0.00 -39.24
CA PHE A 40 2.07 -0.95 -39.48
C PHE A 40 2.20 -2.34 -38.84
N GLY A 41 3.08 -2.56 -37.84
CA GLY A 41 3.24 -3.93 -37.33
C GLY A 41 3.92 -4.11 -35.98
N GLU A 42 3.95 -3.11 -35.11
CA GLU A 42 4.55 -3.30 -33.78
C GLU A 42 3.57 -4.07 -32.88
N LYS A 43 3.88 -5.35 -32.62
CA LYS A 43 3.38 -6.04 -31.42
C LYS A 43 3.58 -5.07 -30.26
N LYS A 44 2.51 -4.65 -29.55
CA LYS A 44 2.56 -3.68 -28.43
C LYS A 44 3.91 -3.78 -27.71
N ASP A 45 4.69 -2.71 -27.75
CA ASP A 45 5.99 -2.61 -27.07
C ASP A 45 5.80 -3.09 -25.62
N PRO A 46 6.68 -3.95 -25.06
CA PRO A 46 6.62 -4.34 -23.65
C PRO A 46 6.37 -3.14 -22.71
N ARG A 47 6.88 -1.95 -23.04
CA ARG A 47 6.62 -0.72 -22.28
C ARG A 47 5.16 -0.28 -22.32
N GLU A 48 4.49 -0.42 -23.45
CA GLU A 48 3.07 -0.11 -23.59
C GLU A 48 2.20 -1.09 -22.81
N LYS A 49 2.56 -2.38 -22.81
CA LYS A 49 1.86 -3.38 -22.01
C LYS A 49 1.99 -3.11 -20.51
N VAL A 50 3.19 -2.74 -20.03
CA VAL A 50 3.41 -2.35 -18.63
C VAL A 50 2.58 -1.11 -18.27
N ARG A 51 2.51 -0.12 -19.16
CA ARG A 51 1.65 1.07 -18.97
C ARG A 51 0.17 0.73 -18.96
N GLU A 52 -0.27 -0.25 -19.75
CA GLU A 52 -1.66 -0.73 -19.73
C GLU A 52 -2.00 -1.40 -18.40
N LEU A 53 -1.11 -2.25 -17.88
CA LEU A 53 -1.23 -2.83 -16.54
C LEU A 53 -1.30 -1.75 -15.46
N GLN A 54 -0.42 -0.73 -15.53
CA GLN A 54 -0.43 0.39 -14.60
C GLN A 54 -1.77 1.15 -14.65
N ARG A 55 -2.34 1.38 -15.84
CA ARG A 55 -3.67 2.01 -15.99
C ARG A 55 -4.79 1.14 -15.44
N LYS A 56 -4.72 -0.19 -15.56
CA LYS A 56 -5.67 -1.11 -14.92
C LYS A 56 -5.55 -1.01 -13.39
N MET A 57 -4.34 -1.05 -12.83
CA MET A 57 -4.10 -0.91 -11.39
C MET A 57 -4.63 0.40 -10.81
N ARG A 58 -4.33 1.55 -11.45
CA ARG A 58 -4.85 2.85 -10.99
C ARG A 58 -6.38 2.96 -11.04
N ARG A 59 -7.03 2.25 -11.96
CA ARG A 59 -8.51 2.18 -12.00
C ARG A 59 -9.05 1.40 -10.81
N GLU A 60 -8.41 0.30 -10.44
CA GLU A 60 -8.79 -0.45 -9.24
C GLU A 60 -8.51 0.36 -7.96
N GLU A 61 -7.40 1.09 -7.88
CA GLU A 61 -7.11 2.02 -6.78
C GLU A 61 -8.24 3.07 -6.60
N MET A 62 -8.70 3.68 -7.71
CA MET A 62 -9.82 4.63 -7.65
C MET A 62 -11.15 3.99 -7.24
N LYS A 63 -11.37 2.70 -7.49
CA LYS A 63 -12.57 1.99 -7.00
C LYS A 63 -12.49 1.78 -5.50
N LEU A 64 -11.33 1.37 -4.97
CA LEU A 64 -11.12 1.27 -3.53
C LEU A 64 -11.33 2.62 -2.84
N ASP A 65 -10.83 3.72 -3.41
CA ASP A 65 -11.06 5.05 -2.84
C ASP A 65 -12.54 5.42 -2.76
N ARG A 66 -13.35 5.02 -3.77
CA ARG A 66 -14.80 5.21 -3.73
C ARG A 66 -15.46 4.36 -2.65
N GLU A 67 -15.03 3.11 -2.50
CA GLU A 67 -15.54 2.19 -1.49
C GLU A 67 -15.20 2.66 -0.06
N ILE A 68 -13.95 3.09 0.17
CA ILE A 68 -13.51 3.67 1.45
C ILE A 68 -14.39 4.87 1.81
N ASN A 69 -14.59 5.80 0.87
CA ASN A 69 -15.42 6.98 1.10
C ASN A 69 -16.89 6.60 1.38
N ALA A 70 -17.44 5.63 0.64
CA ALA A 70 -18.80 5.15 0.84
C ALA A 70 -18.99 4.49 2.23
N ILE A 71 -18.04 3.67 2.67
CA ILE A 71 -18.09 3.03 3.99
C ILE A 71 -17.91 4.06 5.10
N GLN A 72 -16.99 5.01 4.96
CA GLN A 72 -16.80 6.09 5.94
C GLN A 72 -18.04 6.97 6.06
N GLN A 73 -18.72 7.29 4.95
CA GLN A 73 -19.96 8.07 4.98
C GLN A 73 -21.07 7.31 5.71
N LYS A 74 -21.25 6.01 5.44
CA LYS A 74 -22.20 5.16 6.18
C LYS A 74 -21.83 5.05 7.67
N SER A 75 -20.55 4.90 8.00
CA SER A 75 -20.07 4.89 9.38
C SER A 75 -20.43 6.17 10.13
N LYS A 76 -20.29 7.34 9.49
CA LYS A 76 -20.71 8.63 10.07
C LYS A 76 -22.22 8.71 10.27
N GLN A 77 -23.02 8.13 9.37
CA GLN A 77 -24.47 8.04 9.55
C GLN A 77 -24.82 7.18 10.77
N TYR A 78 -24.17 6.03 10.94
CA TYR A 78 -24.34 5.19 12.13
C TYR A 78 -23.96 5.93 13.42
N GLU A 79 -22.91 6.75 13.44
CA GLU A 79 -22.55 7.56 14.61
C GLU A 79 -23.67 8.54 15.01
N VAL A 80 -24.33 9.16 14.03
CA VAL A 80 -25.48 10.06 14.28
C VAL A 80 -26.67 9.27 14.83
N GLU A 81 -26.95 8.10 14.26
CA GLU A 81 -28.03 7.23 14.70
C GLU A 81 -27.79 6.68 16.11
N VAL A 82 -26.57 6.25 16.44
CA VAL A 82 -26.18 5.83 17.79
C VAL A 82 -26.45 6.95 18.81
N LYS A 83 -26.08 8.20 18.49
CA LYS A 83 -26.37 9.37 19.36
C LYS A 83 -27.87 9.62 19.52
N ARG A 84 -28.69 9.29 18.51
CA ARG A 84 -30.15 9.39 18.61
C ARG A 84 -30.72 8.28 19.49
N TYR A 85 -30.33 7.02 19.27
CA TYR A 85 -30.79 5.89 20.08
C TYR A 85 -30.32 5.98 21.54
N ALA A 86 -29.15 6.58 21.77
CA ALA A 86 -28.66 6.99 23.07
C ALA A 86 -29.67 7.90 23.81
N LYS A 87 -30.17 8.94 23.15
CA LYS A 87 -31.15 9.86 23.77
C LYS A 87 -32.51 9.21 24.04
N THR A 88 -32.90 8.22 23.22
CA THR A 88 -34.18 7.52 23.35
C THR A 88 -34.09 6.28 24.28
N ASN A 89 -32.95 6.05 24.94
CA ASN A 89 -32.70 4.88 25.81
C ASN A 89 -32.88 3.52 25.12
N ASN A 90 -32.73 3.44 23.79
CA ASN A 90 -32.77 2.16 23.07
C ASN A 90 -31.35 1.56 22.98
N MET A 91 -30.99 0.79 23.99
CA MET A 91 -29.65 0.20 24.14
C MET A 91 -29.37 -0.92 23.12
N GLU A 92 -30.38 -1.71 22.75
CA GLU A 92 -30.20 -2.82 21.80
C GLU A 92 -29.89 -2.30 20.40
N ALA A 93 -30.64 -1.28 19.93
CA ALA A 93 -30.38 -0.64 18.65
C ALA A 93 -29.02 0.06 18.60
N ALA A 94 -28.63 0.73 19.71
CA ALA A 94 -27.33 1.39 19.80
C ALA A 94 -26.16 0.37 19.76
N LYS A 95 -26.29 -0.78 20.43
CA LYS A 95 -25.30 -1.87 20.39
C LYS A 95 -25.16 -2.49 19.00
N LEU A 96 -26.28 -2.70 18.29
CA LEU A 96 -26.25 -3.22 16.93
C LEU A 96 -25.49 -2.27 15.98
N LEU A 97 -25.79 -0.98 16.03
CA LEU A 97 -25.11 0.02 15.20
C LEU A 97 -23.65 0.20 15.59
N ALA A 98 -23.30 0.10 16.87
CA ALA A 98 -21.92 0.14 17.32
C ALA A 98 -21.09 -1.03 16.76
N ARG A 99 -21.65 -2.26 16.72
CA ARG A 99 -21.02 -3.40 16.03
C ARG A 99 -20.78 -3.10 14.55
N GLN A 100 -21.76 -2.48 13.88
CA GLN A 100 -21.62 -2.10 12.48
C GLN A 100 -20.51 -1.05 12.26
N ILE A 101 -20.32 -0.12 13.21
CA ILE A 101 -19.21 0.85 13.17
C ILE A 101 -17.86 0.15 13.32
N VAL A 102 -17.71 -0.80 14.25
CA VAL A 102 -16.46 -1.58 14.40
C VAL A 102 -16.16 -2.33 13.10
N ALA A 103 -17.14 -3.05 12.55
CA ALA A 103 -16.99 -3.77 11.28
C ALA A 103 -16.61 -2.83 10.12
N SER A 104 -17.21 -1.63 10.07
CA SER A 104 -16.88 -0.61 9.06
C SER A 104 -15.44 -0.12 9.19
N ARG A 105 -14.93 0.08 10.43
CA ARG A 105 -13.54 0.48 10.69
C ARG A 105 -12.56 -0.63 10.29
N LYS A 106 -12.83 -1.90 10.64
CA LYS A 106 -12.01 -3.05 10.23
C LYS A 106 -11.99 -3.18 8.69
N ALA A 107 -13.14 -3.02 8.03
CA ALA A 107 -13.22 -3.01 6.57
C ALA A 107 -12.39 -1.88 5.93
N VAL A 108 -12.48 -0.64 6.45
CA VAL A 108 -11.69 0.49 5.96
C VAL A 108 -10.19 0.26 6.14
N ASN A 109 -9.75 -0.26 7.29
CA ASN A 109 -8.35 -0.59 7.53
C ASN A 109 -7.83 -1.62 6.53
N ARG A 110 -8.63 -2.67 6.26
CA ARG A 110 -8.30 -3.68 5.26
C ARG A 110 -8.19 -3.10 3.85
N LEU A 111 -9.10 -2.20 3.45
CA LEU A 111 -9.05 -1.52 2.16
C LEU A 111 -7.85 -0.56 2.03
N TYR A 112 -7.42 0.09 3.12
CA TYR A 112 -6.19 0.89 3.11
C TYR A 112 -4.94 0.03 2.92
N SER A 113 -4.89 -1.16 3.55
CA SER A 113 -3.82 -2.13 3.30
C SER A 113 -3.80 -2.56 1.84
N ALA A 114 -4.97 -2.82 1.23
CA ALA A 114 -5.10 -3.09 -0.20
C ALA A 114 -4.50 -1.98 -1.07
N LYS A 115 -4.84 -0.74 -0.74
CA LYS A 115 -4.36 0.43 -1.47
C LYS A 115 -2.84 0.55 -1.41
N ALA A 116 -2.25 0.34 -0.24
CA ALA A 116 -0.80 0.35 -0.08
C ALA A 116 -0.14 -0.74 -0.96
N GLU A 117 -0.69 -1.95 -0.99
CA GLU A 117 -0.16 -3.02 -1.83
C GLU A 117 -0.30 -2.72 -3.34
N LEU A 118 -1.40 -2.09 -3.78
CA LEU A 118 -1.55 -1.62 -5.17
C LEU A 118 -0.52 -0.55 -5.53
N GLN A 119 -0.20 0.34 -4.60
CA GLN A 119 0.81 1.38 -4.80
C GLN A 119 2.21 0.76 -4.93
N THR A 120 2.54 -0.22 -4.09
CA THR A 120 3.78 -1.01 -4.21
C THR A 120 3.89 -1.68 -5.59
N VAL A 121 2.82 -2.32 -6.06
CA VAL A 121 2.79 -2.93 -7.41
C VAL A 121 2.96 -1.86 -8.50
N CYS A 122 2.30 -0.71 -8.39
CA CYS A 122 2.46 0.39 -9.35
C CYS A 122 3.91 0.89 -9.40
N MET A 123 4.57 1.05 -8.26
CA MET A 123 5.98 1.44 -8.18
C MET A 123 6.88 0.37 -8.80
N GLY A 124 6.59 -0.91 -8.57
CA GLY A 124 7.29 -2.02 -9.21
C GLY A 124 7.13 -2.00 -10.74
N LEU A 125 5.94 -1.69 -11.26
CA LEU A 125 5.73 -1.51 -12.70
C LEU A 125 6.49 -0.29 -13.26
N ASP A 126 6.55 0.82 -12.53
CA ASP A 126 7.36 1.99 -12.91
C ASP A 126 8.85 1.64 -12.96
N HIS A 127 9.34 0.85 -12.00
CA HIS A 127 10.68 0.30 -12.02
C HIS A 127 10.92 -0.56 -13.26
N GLN A 128 9.98 -1.43 -13.65
CA GLN A 128 10.10 -2.23 -14.88
C GLN A 128 10.18 -1.36 -16.14
N VAL A 129 9.44 -0.25 -16.21
CA VAL A 129 9.57 0.70 -17.34
C VAL A 129 10.98 1.29 -17.41
N ALA A 130 11.61 1.57 -16.27
CA ALA A 130 13.00 2.04 -16.23
C ALA A 130 13.99 0.95 -16.64
N VAL A 131 13.82 -0.29 -16.15
CA VAL A 131 14.66 -1.44 -16.52
C VAL A 131 14.58 -1.73 -18.02
N ILE A 132 13.38 -1.69 -18.62
CA ILE A 132 13.23 -1.88 -20.07
C ILE A 132 13.96 -0.78 -20.86
N ARG A 133 13.95 0.47 -20.39
CA ARG A 133 14.68 1.58 -21.06
C ARG A 133 16.19 1.40 -21.00
N MET A 134 16.71 0.87 -19.89
CA MET A 134 18.15 0.75 -19.66
C MET A 134 18.72 -0.54 -20.25
N SER A 135 18.03 -1.66 -20.05
CA SER A 135 18.54 -3.01 -20.38
C SER A 135 17.89 -3.63 -21.60
N GLY A 136 16.76 -3.09 -22.09
CA GLY A 136 15.95 -3.71 -23.16
C GLY A 136 15.25 -5.01 -22.76
N ALA A 137 15.60 -5.60 -21.62
CA ALA A 137 15.02 -6.82 -21.08
C ALA A 137 14.11 -6.52 -19.87
N MET A 138 13.11 -7.36 -19.66
CA MET A 138 12.29 -7.34 -18.45
C MET A 138 12.93 -8.23 -17.39
N LYS A 139 12.91 -7.79 -16.13
CA LYS A 139 13.37 -8.60 -14.99
C LYS A 139 12.16 -8.99 -14.16
N SER A 140 12.17 -10.18 -13.57
CA SER A 140 11.18 -10.55 -12.57
C SER A 140 11.37 -9.72 -11.29
N SER A 141 10.26 -9.38 -10.62
CA SER A 141 10.30 -8.67 -9.33
C SER A 141 9.54 -9.48 -8.27
N THR A 142 10.28 -9.93 -7.26
CA THR A 142 9.74 -10.69 -6.13
C THR A 142 8.86 -9.82 -5.24
N ASP A 143 9.15 -8.53 -5.11
CA ASP A 143 8.33 -7.59 -4.33
C ASP A 143 6.95 -7.39 -4.97
N VAL A 144 6.90 -7.23 -6.29
CA VAL A 144 5.64 -7.16 -7.05
C VAL A 144 4.85 -8.46 -6.88
N MET A 145 5.53 -9.61 -6.90
CA MET A 145 4.91 -10.91 -6.70
C MET A 145 4.27 -11.05 -5.31
N LYS A 146 4.96 -10.63 -4.26
CA LYS A 146 4.44 -10.66 -2.88
C LYS A 146 3.22 -9.76 -2.70
N SER A 147 3.29 -8.52 -3.18
CA SER A 147 2.16 -7.57 -3.09
C SER A 147 0.97 -8.05 -3.91
N MET A 148 1.18 -8.58 -5.11
CA MET A 148 0.11 -9.17 -5.93
C MET A 148 -0.55 -10.36 -5.23
N SER A 149 0.23 -11.22 -4.59
CA SER A 149 -0.29 -12.37 -3.83
C SER A 149 -1.22 -11.94 -2.68
N LYS A 150 -0.87 -10.86 -1.96
CA LYS A 150 -1.75 -10.28 -0.93
C LYS A 150 -3.03 -9.70 -1.52
N LEU A 151 -2.95 -9.01 -2.66
CA LEU A 151 -4.09 -8.42 -3.35
C LEU A 151 -5.08 -9.47 -3.87
N ILE A 152 -4.61 -10.63 -4.35
CA ILE A 152 -5.47 -11.72 -4.80
C ILE A 152 -6.32 -12.30 -3.66
N ARG A 153 -5.82 -12.27 -2.42
CA ARG A 153 -6.56 -12.73 -1.24
C ARG A 153 -7.70 -11.79 -0.85
N MET A 154 -7.72 -10.57 -1.37
CA MET A 154 -8.76 -9.59 -1.06
C MET A 154 -10.01 -9.81 -1.90
N PRO A 155 -11.18 -10.00 -1.30
CA PRO A 155 -12.40 -10.38 -2.03
C PRO A 155 -12.83 -9.34 -3.07
N GLU A 156 -12.57 -8.05 -2.83
CA GLU A 156 -12.93 -6.95 -3.74
C GLU A 156 -12.08 -6.93 -5.02
N LEU A 157 -10.84 -7.40 -4.93
CA LEU A 157 -9.84 -7.33 -5.99
C LEU A 157 -9.52 -8.69 -6.61
N ASN A 158 -10.02 -9.77 -6.02
CA ASN A 158 -9.62 -11.13 -6.33
C ASN A 158 -9.69 -11.44 -7.84
N ALA A 159 -10.85 -11.22 -8.46
CA ALA A 159 -11.07 -11.53 -9.86
C ALA A 159 -10.14 -10.72 -10.79
N THR A 160 -10.04 -9.41 -10.56
CA THR A 160 -9.25 -8.51 -11.41
C THR A 160 -7.75 -8.75 -11.25
N MET A 161 -7.28 -8.98 -10.02
CA MET A 161 -5.87 -9.23 -9.70
C MET A 161 -5.40 -10.60 -10.18
N ARG A 162 -6.27 -11.63 -10.17
CA ARG A 162 -5.95 -12.93 -10.79
C ARG A 162 -5.69 -12.80 -12.29
N ASP A 163 -6.50 -12.01 -13.00
CA ASP A 163 -6.31 -11.81 -14.43
C ASP A 163 -5.07 -10.96 -14.73
N LEU A 164 -4.85 -9.89 -13.96
CA LEU A 164 -3.64 -9.08 -14.04
C LEU A 164 -2.39 -9.89 -13.71
N SER A 165 -2.47 -10.81 -12.76
CA SER A 165 -1.38 -11.72 -12.40
C SER A 165 -0.99 -12.63 -13.58
N LYS A 166 -1.98 -13.18 -14.30
CA LYS A 166 -1.73 -13.98 -15.50
C LYS A 166 -1.10 -13.13 -16.62
N GLU A 167 -1.55 -11.89 -16.81
CA GLU A 167 -0.96 -10.98 -17.80
C GLU A 167 0.50 -10.64 -17.44
N MET A 168 0.79 -10.36 -16.16
CA MET A 168 2.14 -10.07 -15.67
C MET A 168 3.08 -11.28 -15.79
N MET A 169 2.58 -12.50 -15.55
CA MET A 169 3.33 -13.74 -15.73
C MET A 169 3.68 -13.97 -17.21
N LYS A 170 2.71 -13.79 -18.12
CA LYS A 170 2.95 -13.88 -19.58
C LYS A 170 3.97 -12.85 -20.10
N MET A 171 4.11 -11.73 -19.39
CA MET A 171 5.07 -10.67 -19.72
C MET A 171 6.45 -10.88 -19.07
N GLY A 172 6.61 -11.90 -18.21
CA GLY A 172 7.86 -12.13 -17.48
C GLY A 172 8.14 -11.09 -16.39
N ILE A 173 7.12 -10.34 -15.94
CA ILE A 173 7.26 -9.43 -14.77
C ILE A 173 7.26 -10.23 -13.48
N MET A 174 6.45 -11.29 -13.44
CA MET A 174 6.37 -12.23 -12.34
C MET A 174 6.75 -13.60 -12.86
N GLU A 175 7.46 -14.34 -12.02
CA GLU A 175 7.72 -15.76 -12.25
C GLU A 175 6.44 -16.56 -12.00
N GLU A 176 6.43 -17.85 -12.37
CA GLU A 176 5.33 -18.73 -12.01
C GLU A 176 5.11 -18.63 -10.49
N MET A 177 3.94 -18.13 -10.08
CA MET A 177 3.59 -18.08 -8.66
C MET A 177 3.59 -19.52 -8.17
N ILE A 178 4.65 -19.89 -7.47
CA ILE A 178 4.63 -21.06 -6.62
C ILE A 178 3.66 -20.69 -5.52
N ASP A 179 2.58 -21.45 -5.37
CA ASP A 179 1.64 -21.35 -4.25
C ASP A 179 2.37 -21.78 -2.95
N GLU A 180 3.41 -21.03 -2.57
CA GLU A 180 4.13 -21.17 -1.31
C GLU A 180 3.16 -20.79 -0.19
N GLY A 181 2.47 -21.80 0.34
CA GLY A 181 1.71 -21.71 1.57
C GLY A 181 0.48 -20.80 1.49
N ILE A 182 -0.62 -21.37 1.01
CA ILE A 182 -1.98 -20.97 1.42
C ILE A 182 -2.12 -20.98 2.98
N ASP A 183 -1.17 -21.60 3.68
CA ASP A 183 -1.19 -21.86 5.12
C ASP A 183 -0.85 -20.65 6.03
N SER A 184 -0.19 -19.60 5.55
CA SER A 184 0.03 -18.40 6.40
C SER A 184 -1.22 -17.52 6.54
N ALA A 185 -2.27 -17.79 5.77
CA ALA A 185 -3.53 -17.04 5.82
C ALA A 185 -4.51 -17.57 6.87
N LEU A 186 -4.37 -18.83 7.31
CA LEU A 186 -5.18 -19.38 8.41
C LEU A 186 -4.79 -18.78 9.77
N GLY A 187 -3.57 -18.26 9.92
CA GLY A 187 -3.11 -17.60 11.16
C GLY A 187 -3.46 -16.12 11.30
N GLN A 188 -4.05 -15.47 10.28
CA GLN A 188 -4.49 -14.07 10.35
C GLN A 188 -5.99 -13.89 10.09
N SER A 189 -6.69 -14.93 9.61
CA SER A 189 -8.15 -14.91 9.43
C SER A 189 -8.95 -15.39 10.64
N GLU A 190 -8.29 -15.88 11.71
CA GLU A 190 -8.92 -16.21 13.00
C GLU A 190 -9.23 -14.98 13.89
N GLU A 191 -9.23 -13.77 13.32
CA GLU A 191 -9.83 -12.57 13.94
C GLU A 191 -11.22 -12.24 13.36
N MET A 192 -11.90 -13.26 12.84
CA MET A 192 -13.35 -13.33 12.65
C MET A 192 -13.80 -14.42 13.63
N ASP A 193 -14.52 -14.16 14.73
CA ASP A 193 -15.91 -13.71 14.66
C ASP A 193 -16.45 -13.12 15.98
N GLU A 194 -15.64 -12.93 17.02
CA GLU A 194 -16.04 -12.10 18.15
C GLU A 194 -15.45 -10.70 17.94
N VAL A 195 -16.26 -9.80 17.35
CA VAL A 195 -16.08 -8.38 17.64
C VAL A 195 -16.12 -8.29 19.15
N ALA A 196 -14.95 -8.13 19.79
CA ALA A 196 -14.84 -8.16 21.23
C ALA A 196 -15.90 -7.20 21.77
N GLN A 197 -16.79 -7.70 22.62
CA GLN A 197 -17.88 -6.88 23.15
C GLN A 197 -17.30 -5.61 23.81
N GLU A 198 -16.07 -5.69 24.30
CA GLU A 198 -15.22 -4.58 24.74
C GLU A 198 -14.98 -3.50 23.67
N GLU A 199 -14.65 -3.84 22.42
CA GLU A 199 -14.48 -2.87 21.32
C GLU A 199 -15.80 -2.14 21.02
N VAL A 200 -16.92 -2.87 21.07
CA VAL A 200 -18.26 -2.32 20.86
C VAL A 200 -18.60 -1.34 21.97
N ASP A 201 -18.35 -1.73 23.22
CA ASP A 201 -18.64 -0.92 24.41
C ASP A 201 -17.75 0.32 24.46
N LYS A 202 -16.47 0.21 24.06
CA LYS A 202 -15.56 1.35 23.90
C LYS A 202 -16.07 2.34 22.87
N ILE A 203 -16.48 1.87 21.68
CA ILE A 203 -17.05 2.76 20.65
C ILE A 203 -18.34 3.42 21.12
N LEU A 204 -19.21 2.69 21.82
CA LEU A 204 -20.42 3.24 22.44
C LEU A 204 -20.10 4.35 23.43
N PHE A 205 -19.12 4.13 24.30
CA PHE A 205 -18.66 5.13 25.27
C PHE A 205 -18.09 6.37 24.58
N ASP A 206 -17.22 6.18 23.58
CA ASP A 206 -16.58 7.27 22.82
C ASP A 206 -17.60 8.12 22.06
N ILE A 207 -18.59 7.49 21.42
CA ILE A 207 -19.63 8.20 20.63
C ILE A 207 -20.63 8.91 21.54
N THR A 208 -20.99 8.31 22.67
CA THR A 208 -21.94 8.86 23.63
C THR A 208 -21.31 9.80 24.66
N GLN A 209 -19.98 9.98 24.63
CA GLN A 209 -19.23 10.81 25.58
C GLN A 209 -19.53 10.44 27.04
N GLY A 210 -19.71 9.15 27.32
CA GLY A 210 -20.03 8.65 28.65
C GLY A 210 -21.48 8.85 29.12
N ALA A 211 -22.39 9.34 28.26
CA ALA A 211 -23.80 9.51 28.62
C ALA A 211 -24.57 8.18 28.76
N MET A 212 -24.07 7.08 28.17
CA MET A 212 -24.79 5.80 28.06
C MET A 212 -23.95 4.55 28.41
N GLY A 213 -22.70 4.70 28.84
CA GLY A 213 -21.79 3.57 29.11
C GLY A 213 -21.27 3.58 30.54
N LYS A 214 -21.31 2.43 31.22
CA LYS A 214 -20.37 2.17 32.32
C LYS A 214 -18.98 2.35 31.74
N ALA A 215 -18.16 3.17 32.39
CA ALA A 215 -16.74 3.27 32.09
C ALA A 215 -16.16 1.84 32.02
N PRO A 216 -15.13 1.58 31.18
CA PRO A 216 -14.41 0.31 31.28
C PRO A 216 -14.09 0.09 32.75
N GLU A 217 -14.36 -1.12 33.26
CA GLU A 217 -13.85 -1.51 34.57
C GLU A 217 -12.34 -1.36 34.45
N ALA A 218 -11.84 -0.20 34.89
CA ALA A 218 -10.45 0.01 35.15
C ALA A 218 -10.08 -1.14 36.06
N VAL A 219 -9.29 -2.06 35.51
CA VAL A 219 -8.71 -3.18 36.20
C VAL A 219 -8.28 -2.67 37.58
N THR A 220 -9.09 -2.99 38.61
CA THR A 220 -8.73 -2.78 40.00
C THR A 220 -7.77 -3.90 40.35
N ASP A 221 -6.64 -3.96 39.64
CA ASP A 221 -5.52 -4.74 40.11
C ASP A 221 -4.92 -3.90 41.23
N THR A 222 -5.26 -4.32 42.44
CA THR A 222 -4.82 -3.77 43.69
C THR A 222 -3.30 -3.70 43.68
N LEU A 223 -2.76 -2.52 43.37
CA LEU A 223 -1.37 -2.20 43.64
C LEU A 223 -1.11 -2.51 45.13
N PRO A 224 -0.13 -3.36 45.47
CA PRO A 224 0.15 -3.71 46.86
C PRO A 224 0.49 -2.45 47.66
N ALA A 225 -0.14 -2.34 48.82
CA ALA A 225 -0.01 -1.22 49.74
C ALA A 225 1.46 -0.97 50.10
N GLY A 226 2.01 0.17 49.65
CA GLY A 226 3.41 0.48 49.96
C GLY A 226 3.93 1.86 49.56
N TYR A 227 3.09 2.82 49.16
CA TYR A 227 3.60 4.15 48.84
C TYR A 227 2.71 5.27 49.38
N VAL A 228 3.20 5.94 50.43
CA VAL A 228 2.71 7.22 50.93
C VAL A 228 3.37 8.35 50.13
N PRO A 229 2.62 9.33 49.60
CA PRO A 229 3.20 10.45 48.88
C PRO A 229 3.69 11.51 49.88
N SER A 230 5.00 11.76 49.91
CA SER A 230 5.55 12.92 50.62
C SER A 230 5.43 14.15 49.73
N ALA A 231 4.59 15.09 50.16
CA ALA A 231 4.48 16.42 49.57
C ALA A 231 5.64 17.35 50.02
N ALA A 232 5.93 18.33 49.17
CA ALA A 232 6.90 19.43 49.29
C ALA A 232 8.37 19.03 49.11
N LYS A 233 9.16 19.70 48.25
CA LYS A 233 9.31 21.16 48.15
C LYS A 233 9.95 21.52 46.80
N ALA A 234 9.54 22.66 46.25
CA ALA A 234 10.07 23.34 45.08
C ALA A 234 11.60 23.45 45.05
N THR A 235 12.21 23.55 43.85
CA THR A 235 12.97 24.72 43.32
C THR A 235 13.75 24.28 42.07
N THR A 236 13.50 24.89 40.90
CA THR A 236 14.51 25.07 39.83
C THR A 236 15.16 26.46 40.03
N PRO A 237 16.39 26.80 39.57
CA PRO A 237 17.12 26.26 38.40
C PRO A 237 18.69 26.18 38.48
N ALA A 238 19.29 25.66 37.39
CA ALA A 238 20.62 25.98 36.81
C ALA A 238 21.95 25.35 37.31
N ALA A 239 22.81 25.09 36.31
CA ALA A 239 24.29 24.96 36.27
C ALA A 239 24.96 23.56 36.37
N VAL A 240 25.33 23.03 35.20
CA VAL A 240 26.69 22.58 34.76
C VAL A 240 27.73 22.33 35.86
N ASP A 241 28.18 21.07 36.04
CA ASP A 241 29.47 20.51 35.55
C ASP A 241 29.89 19.23 36.33
N THR A 242 30.48 18.28 35.60
CA THR A 242 31.46 17.24 35.97
C THR A 242 31.22 16.33 37.18
N ASP A 243 30.90 15.04 36.92
CA ASP A 243 31.68 13.86 37.37
C ASP A 243 30.97 12.56 36.88
N ASP A 244 31.33 12.13 35.67
CA ASP A 244 30.71 11.04 34.88
C ASP A 244 31.41 9.66 35.06
N ASP A 245 31.98 9.34 36.22
CA ASP A 245 32.67 8.05 36.42
C ASP A 245 31.80 6.99 37.13
N ASP A 246 31.00 7.36 38.13
CA ASP A 246 30.21 6.40 38.92
C ASP A 246 29.00 5.82 38.16
N ASP A 247 28.40 6.61 37.26
CA ASP A 247 27.24 6.17 36.47
C ASP A 247 27.62 5.23 35.31
N LEU A 248 28.83 5.38 34.75
CA LEU A 248 29.34 4.48 33.71
C LEU A 248 29.68 3.09 34.28
N ASP A 249 30.24 3.03 35.47
CA ASP A 249 30.55 1.76 36.13
C ASP A 249 29.28 1.05 36.64
N ALA A 250 28.27 1.79 37.09
CA ALA A 250 26.96 1.24 37.41
C ALA A 250 26.25 0.65 36.16
N MET A 251 26.42 1.28 34.99
CA MET A 251 25.90 0.76 33.72
C MET A 251 26.66 -0.48 33.24
N ARG A 252 27.98 -0.55 33.43
CA ARG A 252 28.80 -1.73 33.11
C ARG A 252 28.45 -2.94 33.96
N ALA A 253 28.28 -2.76 35.28
CA ALA A 253 27.90 -3.84 36.19
C ALA A 253 26.54 -4.46 35.85
N ARG A 254 25.58 -3.63 35.38
CA ARG A 254 24.27 -4.11 34.88
C ARG A 254 24.37 -4.91 33.58
N LEU A 255 25.29 -4.55 32.68
CA LEU A 255 25.48 -5.27 31.42
C LEU A 255 26.18 -6.62 31.61
N ASP A 256 27.12 -6.72 32.55
CA ASP A 256 27.79 -7.98 32.86
C ASP A 256 26.86 -8.98 33.55
N ALA A 257 25.92 -8.52 34.38
CA ALA A 257 24.90 -9.37 35.00
C ALA A 257 23.91 -10.00 33.99
N LEU A 258 23.86 -9.51 32.75
CA LEU A 258 23.03 -10.07 31.67
C LEU A 258 23.82 -10.99 30.72
N ARG A 259 25.15 -11.07 30.88
CA ARG A 259 26.04 -11.90 30.07
C ARG A 259 26.58 -13.13 30.81
N GLY A 260 26.29 -13.25 32.11
CA GLY A 260 26.61 -14.41 32.95
C GLY A 260 25.45 -15.38 33.09
#